data_AF-U3PGX3-F1
#
_entry.id   AF-U3PGX3-F1
#
_cell.length_a   1.000
_cell.length_b   1.000
_cell.length_c   1.000
_cell.angle_alpha   90.00
_cell.angle_beta   90.00
_cell.angle_gamma   90.00
#
_symmetry.space_group_name_H-M   'P 1'
#
loop_
_entity.id
_entity.type
_entity.pdbx_description
1 polymer ?
#
loop_
_entity_poly.entity_id
_entity_poly.type
_entity_poly.pdbx_seq_one_letter_code
_entity_poly.pdbx_strand_id
1 'polypeptide(L)'
;ECGHEVFQEVKAKTLTPLVECQSPICKQNRSRGKLHMQLRASKFYKFQELRIQELTDQVPMGHIPRTMTVHLYEGMARSMKTGDIALLTGIFLPTPYTGFKAIKAGLLADTYLEGMHAHLMKQSYDAIPLSLSLRTRRTLSYDSLAQSLCPEIYGMEDVKKALLLLLVGGVTNQLPDGMKIRGDINVLLMGDPGVAKSQLLKWISKAAPRGVYTTGKGSTGVGLTAAVMKDSVTGEMVLEGGALVLADNGVCCIDEFDK
;
A
#
# COMPACT_ATOMS: atom_id res chain seq x y z
N GLU A 1 -25.75 -2.06 -42.59
CA GLU A 1 -26.83 -1.51 -43.44
C GLU A 1 -27.09 -0.03 -43.21
N CYS A 2 -27.29 0.46 -41.97
CA CYS A 2 -27.51 1.90 -41.72
C CYS A 2 -26.25 2.74 -41.44
N GLY A 3 -25.10 2.11 -41.11
CA GLY A 3 -23.84 2.81 -40.81
C GLY A 3 -23.88 3.74 -39.59
N HIS A 4 -24.98 3.74 -38.82
CA HIS A 4 -25.18 4.67 -37.72
C HIS A 4 -24.55 4.14 -36.44
N GLU A 5 -23.70 4.95 -35.81
CA GLU A 5 -23.07 4.63 -34.54
C GLU A 5 -24.01 4.95 -33.37
N VAL A 6 -24.18 3.99 -32.46
CA VAL A 6 -25.02 4.15 -31.26
C VAL A 6 -24.12 4.08 -30.04
N PHE A 7 -24.15 5.12 -29.22
CA PHE A 7 -23.41 5.18 -27.97
C PHE A 7 -24.32 4.81 -26.80
N GLN A 8 -23.91 3.82 -26.03
CA GLN A 8 -24.60 3.39 -24.81
C GLN A 8 -23.75 3.79 -23.60
N GLU A 9 -24.32 4.58 -22.69
CA GLU A 9 -23.68 4.92 -21.42
C GLU A 9 -23.68 3.72 -20.47
N VAL A 10 -22.53 3.43 -19.86
CA VAL A 10 -22.37 2.33 -18.89
C VAL A 10 -22.51 2.90 -17.48
N LYS A 11 -23.66 2.66 -16.84
CA LYS A 11 -23.97 3.17 -15.49
C LYS A 11 -23.67 2.20 -14.36
N ALA A 12 -23.52 0.90 -14.67
CA ALA A 12 -23.38 -0.16 -13.68
C ALA A 12 -22.30 -1.16 -14.09
N LYS A 13 -21.82 -1.97 -13.13
CA LYS A 13 -20.85 -3.05 -13.36
C LYS A 13 -21.34 -4.07 -14.41
N THR A 14 -22.65 -4.28 -14.49
CA THR A 14 -23.26 -5.19 -15.47
C THR A 14 -23.91 -4.37 -16.59
N LEU A 15 -23.43 -4.55 -17.81
CA LEU A 15 -23.98 -3.93 -19.01
C LEU A 15 -24.85 -4.92 -19.77
N THR A 16 -26.08 -4.55 -20.08
CA THR A 16 -26.91 -5.22 -21.09
C THR A 16 -26.72 -4.52 -22.43
N PRO A 17 -26.05 -5.15 -23.42
CA PRO A 17 -25.76 -4.49 -24.69
C PRO A 17 -27.05 -4.26 -25.49
N LEU A 18 -27.13 -3.12 -26.17
CA LEU A 18 -28.17 -2.88 -27.16
C LEU A 18 -27.98 -3.81 -28.37
N VAL A 19 -29.00 -4.62 -28.67
CA VAL A 19 -28.95 -5.61 -29.77
C VAL A 19 -29.58 -5.06 -31.05
N GLU A 20 -30.54 -4.15 -30.93
CA GLU A 20 -31.29 -3.58 -32.06
C GLU A 20 -30.95 -2.10 -32.29
N CYS A 21 -30.78 -1.72 -33.56
CA CYS A 21 -30.46 -0.35 -33.96
C CYS A 21 -31.69 0.57 -33.81
N GLN A 22 -31.58 1.62 -32.99
CA GLN A 22 -32.65 2.60 -32.77
C GLN A 22 -32.59 3.83 -33.69
N SER A 23 -31.74 3.79 -34.72
CA SER A 23 -31.56 4.92 -35.64
C SER A 23 -32.86 5.31 -36.36
N PRO A 24 -33.07 6.60 -36.69
CA PRO A 24 -34.24 7.04 -37.43
C PRO A 24 -34.35 6.36 -38.80
N ILE A 25 -33.21 6.06 -39.44
CA ILE A 25 -33.13 5.39 -40.74
C ILE A 25 -33.69 3.96 -40.66
N CYS A 26 -33.28 3.18 -39.66
CA CYS A 26 -33.79 1.82 -39.46
C CYS A 26 -35.27 1.81 -39.04
N LYS A 27 -35.70 2.82 -38.26
CA LYS A 27 -37.12 2.97 -37.87
C LYS A 27 -38.02 3.30 -39.07
N GLN A 28 -37.58 4.19 -39.95
CA GLN A 28 -38.33 4.56 -41.16
C GLN A 28 -38.41 3.40 -42.15
N ASN A 29 -37.32 2.67 -42.35
CA ASN A 29 -37.27 1.53 -43.28
C ASN A 29 -37.91 0.24 -42.72
N ARG A 30 -38.43 0.25 -41.48
CA ARG A 30 -38.93 -0.92 -40.75
C ARG A 30 -37.95 -2.12 -40.74
N SER A 31 -36.66 -1.85 -40.94
CA SER A 31 -35.58 -2.84 -40.95
C SER A 31 -34.98 -2.97 -39.56
N ARG A 32 -34.91 -4.17 -39.00
CA ARG A 32 -34.24 -4.43 -37.71
C ARG A 32 -32.75 -4.66 -37.92
N GLY A 33 -31.98 -3.58 -37.96
CA GLY A 33 -30.53 -3.66 -38.02
C GLY A 33 -29.97 -4.24 -36.71
N LYS A 34 -29.17 -5.31 -36.81
CA LYS A 34 -28.45 -5.88 -35.66
C LYS A 34 -27.23 -5.02 -35.32
N LEU A 35 -27.10 -4.64 -34.06
CA LEU A 35 -25.93 -3.92 -33.57
C LEU A 35 -24.79 -4.89 -33.24
N HIS A 36 -23.57 -4.49 -33.58
CA HIS A 36 -22.35 -5.18 -33.21
C HIS A 36 -21.48 -4.23 -32.40
N MET A 37 -20.99 -4.70 -31.26
CA MET A 37 -20.13 -3.90 -30.39
C MET A 37 -18.76 -3.72 -31.03
N GLN A 38 -18.30 -2.47 -31.14
CA GLN A 38 -17.00 -2.10 -31.69
C GLN A 38 -16.09 -1.57 -30.59
N LEU A 39 -15.11 -2.36 -30.17
CA LEU A 39 -14.20 -1.96 -29.09
C LEU A 39 -13.38 -0.71 -29.44
N ARG A 40 -13.00 -0.53 -30.71
CA ARG A 40 -12.18 0.62 -31.14
C ARG A 40 -12.91 1.97 -31.08
N ALA A 41 -14.22 1.96 -31.23
CA ALA A 41 -15.07 3.16 -31.13
C ALA A 41 -15.53 3.44 -29.69
N SER A 42 -15.29 2.49 -28.77
CA SER A 42 -15.62 2.62 -27.36
C SER A 42 -14.52 3.35 -26.59
N LYS A 43 -14.93 4.08 -25.55
CA LYS A 43 -14.02 4.73 -24.61
C LYS A 43 -13.76 3.81 -23.42
N PHE A 44 -12.48 3.53 -23.14
CA PHE A 44 -12.05 2.79 -21.97
C PHE A 44 -11.29 3.69 -21.02
N TYR A 45 -11.39 3.37 -19.74
CA TYR A 45 -10.72 4.06 -18.65
C TYR A 45 -9.83 3.10 -17.88
N LYS A 46 -8.76 3.63 -17.29
CA LYS A 46 -7.93 2.84 -16.37
C LYS A 46 -8.73 2.63 -15.09
N PHE A 47 -8.84 1.38 -14.67
CA PHE A 47 -9.51 1.00 -13.43
C PHE A 47 -8.57 0.15 -12.59
N GLN A 48 -8.52 0.43 -11.30
CA GLN A 48 -7.79 -0.39 -10.33
C GLN A 48 -8.62 -0.52 -9.06
N GLU A 49 -8.78 -1.74 -8.59
CA GLU A 49 -9.35 -2.05 -7.29
C GLU A 49 -8.22 -2.23 -6.28
N LEU A 50 -8.34 -1.59 -5.12
CA LEU A 50 -7.42 -1.70 -4.00
C LEU A 50 -8.18 -2.13 -2.76
N ARG A 51 -7.50 -2.89 -1.89
CA ARG A 51 -8.01 -3.20 -0.56
C ARG A 51 -7.15 -2.46 0.45
N ILE A 52 -7.77 -1.60 1.23
CA ILE A 52 -7.10 -0.87 2.30
C ILE A 52 -7.44 -1.51 3.63
N GLN A 53 -6.49 -1.43 4.55
CA GLN A 53 -6.63 -1.92 5.92
C GLN A 53 -6.37 -0.77 6.88
N GLU A 54 -7.10 -0.74 7.99
CA GLU A 54 -6.88 0.20 9.08
C GLU A 54 -5.46 0.04 9.66
N LEU A 55 -4.88 1.16 10.09
CA LEU A 55 -3.61 1.14 10.81
C LEU A 55 -3.80 0.46 12.16
N THR A 56 -2.87 -0.40 12.55
CA THR A 56 -2.90 -1.13 13.83
C THR A 56 -3.07 -0.22 15.04
N ASP A 57 -2.50 0.98 14.97
CA ASP A 57 -2.54 1.97 16.06
C ASP A 57 -3.94 2.59 16.26
N GLN A 58 -4.80 2.50 15.25
CA GLN A 58 -6.17 3.06 15.29
C GLN A 58 -7.22 2.03 15.71
N VAL A 59 -6.84 0.74 15.79
CA VAL A 59 -7.78 -0.34 16.10
C VAL A 59 -7.97 -0.43 17.61
N PRO A 60 -9.22 -0.39 18.11
CA PRO A 60 -9.49 -0.51 19.54
C PRO A 60 -9.12 -1.92 20.05
N MET A 61 -8.72 -1.98 21.33
CA MET A 61 -8.35 -3.24 21.97
C MET A 61 -9.48 -4.28 21.87
N GLY A 62 -9.15 -5.48 21.39
CA GLY A 62 -10.08 -6.59 21.23
C GLY A 62 -10.76 -6.67 19.86
N HIS A 63 -10.55 -5.71 18.95
CA HIS A 63 -11.05 -5.76 17.58
C HIS A 63 -9.96 -6.17 16.59
N ILE A 64 -10.40 -6.77 15.47
CA ILE A 64 -9.55 -7.12 14.32
C ILE A 64 -9.61 -5.94 13.34
N PRO A 65 -8.47 -5.51 12.76
CA PRO A 65 -8.45 -4.43 11.77
C PRO A 65 -9.39 -4.75 10.60
N ARG A 66 -10.22 -3.78 10.22
CA ARG A 66 -11.17 -3.96 9.11
C ARG A 66 -10.53 -3.58 7.79
N THR A 67 -11.07 -4.15 6.72
CA THR A 67 -10.65 -3.84 5.35
C THR A 67 -11.80 -3.22 4.57
N MET A 68 -11.47 -2.29 3.67
CA MET A 68 -12.42 -1.65 2.75
C MET A 68 -11.88 -1.70 1.33
N THR A 69 -12.77 -1.84 0.35
CA THR A 69 -12.42 -1.77 -1.07
C THR A 69 -12.44 -0.31 -1.56
N VAL A 70 -11.44 0.04 -2.35
CA VAL A 70 -11.29 1.36 -2.95
C VAL A 70 -11.17 1.20 -4.46
N HIS A 71 -11.98 1.94 -5.21
CA HIS A 71 -11.88 2.01 -6.66
C HIS A 71 -11.10 3.27 -7.07
N LEU A 72 -10.07 3.09 -7.88
CA LEU A 72 -9.30 4.17 -8.48
C LEU A 72 -9.52 4.21 -9.99
N TYR A 73 -9.65 5.42 -10.52
CA TYR A 73 -9.87 5.68 -11.94
C TYR A 73 -8.76 6.53 -12.55
N GLU A 74 -8.52 6.34 -13.85
CA GLU A 74 -7.67 7.19 -14.68
C GLU A 74 -6.26 7.41 -14.14
N GLY A 75 -5.90 8.66 -13.81
CA GLY A 75 -4.57 9.04 -13.35
C GLY A 75 -4.21 8.53 -11.96
N MET A 76 -5.21 8.13 -11.16
CA MET A 76 -5.00 7.52 -9.85
C MET A 76 -4.60 6.05 -9.96
N ALA A 77 -4.85 5.41 -11.10
CA ALA A 77 -4.41 4.03 -11.30
C ALA A 77 -2.88 3.95 -11.24
N ARG A 78 -2.37 3.03 -10.43
CA ARG A 78 -0.95 2.77 -10.12
C ARG A 78 -0.26 3.87 -9.30
N SER A 79 -1.01 4.75 -8.64
CA SER A 79 -0.43 5.78 -7.76
C SER A 79 0.09 5.22 -6.42
N MET A 80 -0.32 4.00 -6.04
CA MET A 80 0.07 3.35 -4.78
C MET A 80 0.51 1.92 -5.03
N LYS A 81 1.38 1.42 -4.16
CA LYS A 81 1.87 0.05 -4.12
C LYS A 81 1.42 -0.64 -2.83
N THR A 82 1.48 -1.97 -2.84
CA THR A 82 1.20 -2.78 -1.65
C THR A 82 2.19 -2.44 -0.54
N GLY A 83 1.69 -2.19 0.68
CA GLY A 83 2.51 -1.83 1.84
C GLY A 83 2.72 -0.32 2.03
N ASP A 84 2.26 0.52 1.10
CA ASP A 84 2.32 1.96 1.29
C ASP A 84 1.34 2.42 2.38
N ILE A 85 1.79 3.35 3.22
CA ILE A 85 0.90 4.07 4.14
C ILE A 85 0.46 5.36 3.46
N ALA A 86 -0.81 5.41 3.07
CA ALA A 86 -1.40 6.52 2.35
C ALA A 86 -2.69 7.03 3.04
N LEU A 87 -2.90 8.33 2.94
CA LEU A 87 -4.17 8.97 3.23
C LEU A 87 -4.99 9.02 1.93
N LEU A 88 -6.14 8.37 1.94
CA LEU A 88 -7.07 8.36 0.82
C LEU A 88 -8.27 9.22 1.11
N THR A 89 -8.63 10.05 0.13
CA THR A 89 -9.82 10.89 0.16
C THR A 89 -10.71 10.53 -1.01
N GLY A 90 -12.01 10.44 -0.77
CA GLY A 90 -12.93 9.87 -1.72
C GLY A 90 -14.38 9.95 -1.27
N ILE A 91 -15.25 9.41 -2.10
CA ILE A 91 -16.70 9.38 -1.86
C ILE A 91 -17.08 7.96 -1.46
N PHE A 92 -17.80 7.83 -0.35
CA PHE A 92 -18.26 6.53 0.14
C PHE A 92 -19.60 6.18 -0.52
N LEU A 93 -19.61 5.08 -1.28
CA LEU A 93 -20.76 4.69 -2.11
C LEU A 93 -21.19 3.25 -1.84
N PRO A 94 -22.51 2.97 -1.81
CA PRO A 94 -23.01 1.61 -1.78
C PRO A 94 -23.03 1.00 -3.19
N THR A 95 -22.65 -0.27 -3.30
CA THR A 95 -22.93 -1.13 -4.45
C THR A 95 -24.11 -2.05 -4.13
N PRO A 96 -25.25 -1.92 -4.85
CA PRO A 96 -26.36 -2.85 -4.69
C PRO A 96 -25.98 -4.22 -5.25
N TYR A 97 -26.42 -5.30 -4.57
CA TYR A 97 -26.32 -6.64 -5.13
C TYR A 97 -27.29 -6.81 -6.30
N THR A 98 -26.82 -7.43 -7.37
CA THR A 98 -27.64 -7.77 -8.55
C THR A 98 -27.79 -9.29 -8.69
N GLY A 99 -28.90 -9.75 -9.29
CA GLY A 99 -29.13 -11.17 -9.60
C GLY A 99 -29.48 -12.02 -8.37
N PHE A 100 -29.09 -13.31 -8.38
CA PHE A 100 -29.40 -14.26 -7.30
C PHE A 100 -28.88 -13.83 -5.92
N LYS A 101 -27.80 -13.03 -5.86
CA LYS A 101 -27.29 -12.48 -4.60
C LYS A 101 -28.23 -11.44 -3.98
N ALA A 102 -29.02 -10.72 -4.78
CA ALA A 102 -30.00 -9.74 -4.29
C ALA A 102 -31.13 -10.40 -3.47
N ILE A 103 -31.55 -11.59 -3.89
CA ILE A 103 -32.64 -12.34 -3.22
C ILE A 103 -32.24 -12.73 -1.79
N LYS A 104 -30.95 -13.03 -1.55
CA LYS A 104 -30.44 -13.44 -0.23
C LYS A 104 -29.99 -12.25 0.62
N ALA A 105 -29.52 -11.17 0.00
CA ALA A 105 -28.97 -10.01 0.69
C ALA A 105 -30.03 -9.03 1.21
N GLY A 106 -31.27 -9.08 0.71
CA GLY A 106 -32.33 -8.17 1.15
C GLY A 106 -31.97 -6.71 0.87
N LEU A 107 -31.91 -5.87 1.91
CA LEU A 107 -31.53 -4.46 1.84
C LEU A 107 -30.05 -4.20 2.15
N LEU A 108 -29.25 -5.26 2.38
CA LEU A 108 -27.82 -5.11 2.59
C LEU A 108 -27.15 -4.69 1.28
N ALA A 109 -26.26 -3.71 1.37
CA ALA A 109 -25.42 -3.27 0.27
C ALA A 109 -23.96 -3.36 0.71
N ASP A 110 -23.10 -3.87 -0.17
CA ASP A 110 -21.67 -3.70 -0.01
C ASP A 110 -21.32 -2.23 -0.20
N THR A 111 -20.29 -1.77 0.47
CA THR A 111 -19.82 -0.39 0.36
C THR A 111 -18.40 -0.38 -0.16
N TYR A 112 -18.08 0.64 -0.94
CA TYR A 112 -16.74 0.88 -1.44
C TYR A 112 -16.46 2.38 -1.41
N LEU A 113 -15.18 2.72 -1.41
CA LEU A 113 -14.72 4.10 -1.51
C LEU A 113 -14.30 4.38 -2.95
N GLU A 114 -14.87 5.42 -3.56
CA GLU A 114 -14.36 5.94 -4.83
C GLU A 114 -13.24 6.95 -4.53
N GLY A 115 -11.99 6.58 -4.85
CA GLY A 115 -10.81 7.37 -4.52
C GLY A 115 -10.64 8.56 -5.46
N MET A 116 -10.69 9.77 -4.89
CA MET A 116 -10.49 11.03 -5.61
C MET A 116 -9.04 11.49 -5.55
N HIS A 117 -8.42 11.39 -4.36
CA HIS A 117 -7.04 11.83 -4.15
C HIS A 117 -6.35 10.96 -3.10
N ALA A 118 -5.07 10.65 -3.36
CA ALA A 118 -4.22 9.81 -2.52
C ALA A 118 -2.94 10.58 -2.16
N HIS A 119 -2.67 10.69 -0.86
CA HIS A 119 -1.47 11.31 -0.33
C HIS A 119 -0.63 10.27 0.42
N LEU A 120 0.57 9.98 -0.09
CA LEU A 120 1.50 9.04 0.55
C LEU A 120 2.13 9.67 1.79
N MET A 121 1.89 9.08 2.96
CA MET A 121 2.39 9.59 4.25
C MET A 121 3.85 9.19 4.47
N LYS A 122 4.19 7.92 4.19
CA LYS A 122 5.56 7.43 4.23
C LYS A 122 6.16 7.57 2.84
N GLN A 123 6.70 8.74 2.55
CA GLN A 123 7.48 8.96 1.34
C GLN A 123 8.79 8.16 1.42
N SER A 124 9.27 7.66 0.28
CA SER A 124 10.63 7.15 0.18
C SER A 124 11.61 8.25 0.60
N TYR A 125 12.77 7.87 1.14
CA TYR A 125 13.81 8.82 1.55
C TYR A 125 14.11 9.86 0.45
N ASP A 126 14.05 9.46 -0.82
CA ASP A 126 14.29 10.32 -1.99
C ASP A 126 13.24 11.42 -2.20
N ALA A 127 12.02 11.23 -1.70
CA ALA A 127 10.90 12.13 -1.95
C ALA A 127 10.71 13.18 -0.83
N ILE A 128 11.40 13.03 0.31
CA ILE A 128 11.37 14.02 1.40
C ILE A 128 11.98 15.32 0.84
N PRO A 129 11.19 16.40 0.64
CA PRO A 129 11.73 17.63 0.12
C PRO A 129 12.79 18.13 1.11
N LEU A 130 13.97 18.47 0.59
CA LEU A 130 15.07 19.03 1.35
C LEU A 130 14.74 20.47 1.79
N SER A 131 13.63 20.68 2.51
CA SER A 131 13.23 21.94 3.12
C SER A 131 13.98 22.18 4.43
N LEU A 132 15.22 21.69 4.51
CA LEU A 132 16.22 22.16 5.46
C LEU A 132 16.65 23.58 5.06
N SER A 133 15.72 24.52 5.23
CA SER A 133 16.06 25.82 5.78
C SER A 133 16.72 25.52 7.12
N LEU A 134 18.04 25.32 7.09
CA LEU A 134 18.97 25.21 8.21
C LEU A 134 18.89 26.49 9.06
N ARG A 135 17.74 26.73 9.70
CA ARG A 135 17.59 27.67 10.82
C ARG A 135 18.12 26.99 12.07
N THR A 136 19.42 26.68 12.04
CA THR A 136 20.37 26.77 13.15
C THR A 136 21.64 26.05 12.72
N ARG A 137 22.71 26.83 12.49
CA ARG A 137 24.09 26.36 12.53
C ARG A 137 24.46 25.96 13.97
N ARG A 138 23.70 25.03 14.58
CA ARG A 138 24.20 24.30 15.73
C ARG A 138 25.03 23.17 15.14
N THR A 139 26.31 23.14 15.47
CA THR A 139 27.18 21.99 15.22
C THR A 139 26.59 20.81 15.99
N LEU A 140 25.69 20.06 15.34
CA LEU A 140 25.14 18.84 15.90
C LEU A 140 26.28 17.81 15.89
N SER A 141 26.91 17.65 17.04
CA SER A 141 27.95 16.64 17.24
C SER A 141 27.33 15.25 17.16
N TYR A 142 28.10 14.30 16.64
CA TYR A 142 27.71 12.89 16.56
C TYR A 142 27.21 12.34 17.89
N ASP A 143 27.87 12.69 19.00
CA ASP A 143 27.49 12.28 20.35
C ASP A 143 26.14 12.89 20.79
N SER A 144 25.86 14.14 20.43
CA SER A 144 24.60 14.80 20.76
C SER A 144 23.41 14.16 20.02
N LEU A 145 23.61 13.77 18.76
CA LEU A 145 22.60 13.03 18.00
C LEU A 145 22.39 11.62 18.58
N ALA A 146 23.47 10.93 18.94
CA ALA A 146 23.38 9.61 19.55
C ALA A 146 22.66 9.66 20.92
N GLN A 147 22.92 10.68 21.75
CA GLN A 147 22.22 10.87 23.02
C GLN A 147 20.74 11.25 22.82
N SER A 148 20.42 11.96 21.74
CA SER A 148 19.03 12.27 21.37
C SER A 148 18.23 11.04 20.92
N LEU A 149 18.92 9.97 20.51
CA LEU A 149 18.32 8.68 20.18
C LEU A 149 17.85 8.00 21.48
N CYS A 150 16.54 7.80 21.61
CA CYS A 150 15.92 7.21 22.80
C CYS A 150 16.39 7.87 24.12
N PRO A 151 15.94 9.11 24.44
CA PRO A 151 16.37 9.84 25.63
C PRO A 151 15.88 9.21 26.94
N GLU A 152 14.89 8.31 26.87
CA GLU A 152 14.34 7.57 28.02
C GLU A 152 15.36 6.59 28.63
N ILE A 153 16.34 6.12 27.84
CA ILE A 153 17.35 5.17 28.29
C ILE A 153 18.66 5.89 28.51
N TYR A 154 19.17 5.85 29.74
CA TYR A 154 20.48 6.41 30.09
C TYR A 154 21.62 5.44 29.74
N GLY A 155 22.74 5.96 29.25
CA GLY A 155 23.93 5.18 28.90
C GLY A 155 23.86 4.48 27.53
N MET A 156 24.69 3.45 27.37
CA MET A 156 24.85 2.67 26.12
C MET A 156 25.09 3.53 24.87
N GLU A 157 25.97 4.54 25.00
CA GLU A 157 26.22 5.50 23.92
C GLU A 157 26.72 4.84 22.64
N ASP A 158 27.57 3.81 22.76
CA ASP A 158 28.11 3.08 21.61
C ASP A 158 27.01 2.31 20.85
N VAL A 159 26.04 1.75 21.58
CA VAL A 159 24.88 1.08 20.95
C VAL A 159 24.01 2.10 20.24
N LYS A 160 23.72 3.24 20.88
CA LYS A 160 22.94 4.32 20.25
C LYS A 160 23.64 4.89 19.01
N LYS A 161 24.96 5.02 19.04
CA LYS A 161 25.80 5.40 17.89
C LYS A 161 25.68 4.40 16.75
N ALA A 162 25.78 3.10 17.02
CA ALA A 162 25.60 2.06 16.00
C ALA A 162 24.19 2.08 15.39
N LEU A 163 23.16 2.30 16.21
CA LEU A 163 21.77 2.41 15.76
C LEU A 163 21.51 3.70 14.97
N LEU A 164 22.21 4.79 15.28
CA LEU A 164 22.16 6.02 14.49
C LEU A 164 22.74 5.77 13.08
N LEU A 165 23.87 5.07 12.99
CA LEU A 165 24.46 4.68 11.71
C LEU A 165 23.54 3.73 10.92
N LEU A 166 22.82 2.83 11.61
CA LEU A 166 21.80 1.97 10.99
C LEU A 166 20.68 2.80 10.32
N LEU A 167 20.21 3.87 10.98
CA LEU A 167 19.15 4.74 10.43
C LEU A 167 19.61 5.57 9.23
N VAL A 168 20.88 6.00 9.23
CA VAL A 168 21.48 6.73 8.11
C VAL A 168 21.77 5.79 6.94
N GLY A 169 22.17 4.56 7.25
CA GLY A 169 22.57 3.56 6.26
C GLY A 169 23.93 3.87 5.62
N GLY A 170 24.26 3.11 4.58
CA GLY A 170 25.47 3.28 3.78
C GLY A 170 25.15 3.38 2.29
N VAL A 171 26.16 3.78 1.50
CA VAL A 171 26.02 3.89 0.05
C VAL A 171 26.08 2.51 -0.59
N THR A 172 25.08 2.15 -1.40
CA THR A 172 25.16 0.94 -2.23
C THR A 172 26.06 1.21 -3.42
N ASN A 173 27.13 0.42 -3.55
CA ASN A 173 28.10 0.57 -4.64
C ASN A 173 27.79 -0.43 -5.76
N GLN A 174 27.65 0.08 -6.98
CA GLN A 174 27.59 -0.76 -8.18
C GLN A 174 28.98 -0.77 -8.81
N LEU A 175 29.56 -1.96 -8.92
CA LEU A 175 30.83 -2.15 -9.61
C LEU A 175 30.62 -2.10 -11.12
N PRO A 176 31.65 -1.74 -11.91
CA PRO A 176 31.58 -1.73 -13.38
C PRO A 176 31.23 -3.10 -13.97
N ASP A 177 31.46 -4.19 -13.24
CA ASP A 177 31.11 -5.57 -13.62
C ASP A 177 29.62 -5.92 -13.41
N GLY A 178 28.79 -4.97 -12.98
CA GLY A 178 27.36 -5.17 -12.73
C GLY A 178 27.03 -5.80 -11.37
N MET A 179 28.03 -6.10 -10.53
CA MET A 179 27.81 -6.54 -9.14
C MET A 179 27.38 -5.37 -8.26
N LYS A 180 26.35 -5.57 -7.43
CA LYS A 180 25.88 -4.58 -6.43
C LYS A 180 26.30 -5.02 -5.03
N ILE A 181 27.09 -4.18 -4.36
CA ILE A 181 27.44 -4.37 -2.95
C ILE A 181 26.40 -3.64 -2.09
N ARG A 182 25.82 -4.36 -1.12
CA ARG A 182 24.85 -3.78 -0.18
C ARG A 182 25.52 -2.72 0.71
N GLY A 183 24.89 -1.56 0.84
CA GLY A 183 25.29 -0.50 1.75
C GLY A 183 24.55 -0.56 3.09
N ASP A 184 23.51 -1.38 3.18
CA ASP A 184 22.65 -1.46 4.36
C ASP A 184 23.34 -2.22 5.50
N ILE A 185 23.30 -1.62 6.68
CA ILE A 185 23.90 -2.16 7.90
C ILE A 185 22.89 -3.08 8.55
N ASN A 186 23.34 -4.23 9.06
CA ASN A 186 22.53 -5.11 9.90
C ASN A 186 23.19 -5.21 11.27
N VAL A 187 22.46 -4.86 12.33
CA VAL A 187 22.97 -4.85 13.70
C VAL A 187 22.24 -5.90 14.53
N LEU A 188 22.98 -6.74 15.24
CA LEU A 188 22.45 -7.71 16.21
C LEU A 188 22.78 -7.21 17.63
N LEU A 189 21.77 -7.08 18.47
CA LEU A 189 21.93 -6.74 19.89
C LEU A 189 21.84 -8.01 20.74
N MET A 190 22.93 -8.35 21.42
CA MET A 190 23.00 -9.47 22.36
C MET A 190 23.34 -8.94 23.76
N GLY A 191 22.77 -9.56 24.80
CA GLY A 191 23.04 -9.17 26.18
C GLY A 191 22.04 -9.79 27.16
N ASP A 192 22.16 -9.43 28.42
CA ASP A 192 21.30 -9.94 29.48
C ASP A 192 19.83 -9.49 29.33
N PRO A 193 18.88 -10.17 29.99
CA PRO A 193 17.54 -9.62 30.19
C PRO A 193 17.60 -8.34 31.04
N GLY A 194 16.74 -7.37 30.76
CA GLY A 194 16.64 -6.12 31.54
C GLY A 194 17.43 -4.93 30.99
N VAL A 195 18.24 -5.10 29.94
CA VAL A 195 19.05 -4.03 29.32
C VAL A 195 18.24 -3.15 28.34
N ALA A 196 16.91 -3.12 28.46
CA ALA A 196 15.99 -2.32 27.64
C ALA A 196 16.12 -2.49 26.09
N LYS A 197 16.70 -3.60 25.61
CA LYS A 197 16.90 -3.89 24.17
C LYS A 197 15.60 -3.79 23.36
N SER A 198 14.51 -4.36 23.86
CA SER A 198 13.19 -4.29 23.21
C SER A 198 12.66 -2.85 23.11
N GLN A 199 12.97 -2.00 24.09
CA GLN A 199 12.57 -0.58 24.06
C GLN A 199 13.35 0.20 23.01
N LEU A 200 14.66 -0.07 22.86
CA LEU A 200 15.48 0.50 21.79
C LEU A 200 14.91 0.12 20.41
N LEU A 201 14.61 -1.16 20.17
CA LEU A 201 14.04 -1.64 18.91
C LEU A 201 12.68 -0.98 18.60
N LYS A 202 11.78 -0.89 19.59
CA LYS A 202 10.48 -0.22 19.44
C LYS A 202 10.61 1.28 19.14
N TRP A 203 11.63 1.93 19.70
CA TRP A 203 11.89 3.34 19.43
C TRP A 203 12.38 3.53 17.99
N ILE A 204 13.31 2.68 17.53
CA ILE A 204 13.85 2.73 16.17
C ILE A 204 12.77 2.46 15.12
N SER A 205 11.89 1.47 15.36
CA SER A 205 10.79 1.18 14.43
C SER A 205 9.82 2.36 14.28
N LYS A 206 9.71 3.21 15.31
CA LYS A 206 8.90 4.44 15.25
C LYS A 206 9.65 5.61 14.62
N ALA A 207 10.95 5.71 14.87
CA ALA A 207 11.79 6.78 14.34
C ALA A 207 12.05 6.61 12.82
N ALA A 208 12.19 5.37 12.36
CA ALA A 208 12.41 5.07 10.96
C ALA A 208 11.13 5.31 10.14
N PRO A 209 11.18 6.06 9.01
CA PRO A 209 10.02 6.32 8.17
C PRO A 209 9.38 5.03 7.66
N ARG A 210 10.17 3.99 7.35
CA ARG A 210 9.70 2.63 7.00
C ARG A 210 10.11 1.59 8.04
N GLY A 211 9.85 1.88 9.32
CA GLY A 211 10.07 0.92 10.41
C GLY A 211 8.95 -0.11 10.54
N VAL A 212 9.31 -1.39 10.64
CA VAL A 212 8.39 -2.50 10.96
C VAL A 212 8.92 -3.22 12.19
N TYR A 213 8.06 -3.50 13.16
CA TYR A 213 8.41 -4.25 14.38
C TYR A 213 7.74 -5.61 14.35
N THR A 214 8.52 -6.66 14.59
CA THR A 214 8.00 -8.02 14.72
C THR A 214 8.74 -8.82 15.80
N THR A 215 8.14 -9.92 16.23
CA THR A 215 8.72 -10.87 17.19
C THR A 215 9.02 -12.20 16.50
N GLY A 216 10.14 -12.83 16.86
CA GLY A 216 10.58 -14.14 16.33
C GLY A 216 9.49 -15.20 16.45
N LYS A 217 8.87 -15.31 17.63
CA LYS A 217 7.74 -16.24 17.87
C LYS A 217 6.51 -16.01 17.01
N GLY A 218 6.23 -14.75 16.66
CA GLY A 218 5.04 -14.35 15.91
C GLY A 218 5.23 -14.36 14.40
N SER A 219 6.46 -14.59 13.93
CA SER A 219 6.82 -14.48 12.52
C SER A 219 7.29 -15.83 12.00
N THR A 220 6.43 -16.53 11.28
CA THR A 220 6.88 -17.70 10.49
C THR A 220 7.73 -17.23 9.31
N GLY A 221 8.50 -18.14 8.69
CA GLY A 221 9.27 -17.80 7.48
C GLY A 221 8.41 -17.18 6.37
N VAL A 222 7.13 -17.58 6.28
CA VAL A 222 6.14 -16.99 5.37
C VAL A 222 5.75 -15.56 5.80
N GLY A 223 5.54 -15.32 7.09
CA GLY A 223 5.22 -14.01 7.64
C GLY A 223 6.38 -12.99 7.56
N LEU A 224 7.62 -13.46 7.48
CA LEU A 224 8.79 -12.61 7.22
C LEU A 224 8.98 -12.29 5.74
N THR A 225 8.74 -13.26 4.86
CA THR A 225 9.04 -13.15 3.42
C THR A 225 7.84 -12.67 2.61
N ALA A 226 7.12 -13.56 1.95
CA ALA A 226 5.89 -13.25 1.22
C ALA A 226 5.02 -14.50 1.14
N ALA A 227 3.71 -14.31 1.13
CA ALA A 227 2.73 -15.35 0.86
C ALA A 227 2.09 -15.12 -0.51
N VAL A 228 1.78 -16.20 -1.23
CA VAL A 228 1.00 -16.11 -2.48
C VAL A 228 -0.43 -16.48 -2.15
N MET A 229 -1.35 -15.55 -2.38
CA MET A 229 -2.79 -15.76 -2.25
C MET A 229 -3.47 -15.65 -3.60
N LYS A 230 -4.57 -16.39 -3.78
CA LYS A 230 -5.38 -16.27 -4.99
C LYS A 230 -6.46 -15.22 -4.76
N ASP A 231 -6.48 -14.18 -5.59
CA ASP A 231 -7.55 -13.20 -5.55
C ASP A 231 -8.87 -13.83 -6.00
N SER A 232 -9.92 -13.61 -5.21
CA SER A 232 -11.25 -14.17 -5.42
C SER A 232 -11.99 -13.54 -6.61
N VAL A 233 -11.61 -12.32 -7.02
CA VAL A 233 -12.30 -11.58 -8.08
C VAL A 233 -11.65 -11.83 -9.44
N THR A 234 -10.33 -11.65 -9.53
CA THR A 234 -9.58 -11.81 -10.78
C THR A 234 -9.11 -13.25 -11.02
N GLY A 235 -9.00 -14.05 -9.96
CA GLY A 235 -8.36 -15.36 -10.02
C GLY A 235 -6.84 -15.30 -10.16
N GLU A 236 -6.25 -14.11 -10.14
CA GLU A 236 -4.80 -13.90 -10.23
C GLU A 236 -4.12 -14.24 -8.90
N MET A 237 -2.84 -14.60 -8.98
CA MET A 237 -2.01 -14.87 -7.82
C MET A 237 -1.44 -13.53 -7.31
N VAL A 238 -1.90 -13.10 -6.14
CA VAL A 238 -1.47 -11.88 -5.45
C VAL A 238 -0.42 -12.24 -4.40
N LEU A 239 0.65 -11.47 -4.34
CA LEU A 239 1.67 -11.58 -3.31
C LEU A 239 1.29 -10.70 -2.11
N GLU A 240 1.08 -11.31 -0.95
CA GLU A 240 1.06 -10.60 0.32
C GLU A 240 2.49 -10.51 0.86
N GLY A 241 2.99 -9.27 0.99
CA GLY A 241 4.31 -9.02 1.55
C GLY A 241 4.34 -9.31 3.05
N GLY A 242 5.33 -10.08 3.49
CA GLY A 242 5.67 -10.24 4.90
C GLY A 242 6.43 -9.02 5.46
N ALA A 243 6.80 -9.10 6.73
CA ALA A 243 7.41 -7.98 7.45
C ALA A 243 8.66 -7.39 6.75
N LEU A 244 9.50 -8.23 6.13
CA LEU A 244 10.70 -7.75 5.42
C LEU A 244 10.36 -7.03 4.11
N VAL A 245 9.33 -7.50 3.39
CA VAL A 245 8.88 -6.87 2.14
C VAL A 245 8.26 -5.50 2.42
N LEU A 246 7.51 -5.39 3.51
CA LEU A 246 6.94 -4.11 3.96
C LEU A 246 8.02 -3.12 4.40
N ALA A 247 9.10 -3.61 4.99
CA ALA A 247 10.26 -2.84 5.46
C ALA A 247 11.31 -2.54 4.38
N ASP A 248 11.02 -2.76 3.10
CA ASP A 248 11.97 -2.49 2.01
C ASP A 248 12.50 -1.04 2.04
N ASN A 249 13.81 -0.85 1.85
CA ASN A 249 14.53 0.43 2.02
C ASN A 249 14.22 1.13 3.36
N GLY A 250 13.90 0.36 4.41
CA GLY A 250 13.57 0.81 5.75
C GLY A 250 14.33 0.03 6.82
N VAL A 251 13.74 -0.10 8.01
CA VAL A 251 14.34 -0.86 9.11
C VAL A 251 13.33 -1.88 9.63
N CYS A 252 13.69 -3.16 9.53
CA CYS A 252 12.93 -4.24 10.15
C CYS A 252 13.54 -4.54 11.53
N CYS A 253 12.76 -4.33 12.58
CA CYS A 253 13.14 -4.64 13.96
C CYS A 253 12.55 -6.00 14.35
N ILE A 254 13.42 -6.95 14.70
CA ILE A 254 13.03 -8.30 15.13
C ILE A 254 13.46 -8.47 16.60
N ASP A 255 12.49 -8.72 17.48
CA ASP A 255 12.75 -9.05 18.89
C ASP A 255 12.59 -10.56 19.13
N GLU A 256 13.22 -11.10 20.17
CA GLU A 256 13.27 -12.54 20.50
C GLU A 256 13.75 -13.41 19.32
N PHE A 257 14.88 -13.07 18.70
CA PHE A 257 15.42 -13.80 17.54
C PHE A 257 15.82 -15.25 17.84
N ASP A 258 16.04 -15.59 19.11
CA ASP A 258 16.42 -16.92 19.58
C ASP A 258 15.25 -17.92 19.68
N LYS A 259 14.01 -17.45 19.51
CA LYS A 259 12.78 -18.23 19.71
C LYS A 259 12.00 -18.39 18.40
#